data_AF-A0AAN6Q7V4-F1
#
_entry.id   AF-A0AAN6Q7V4-F1
#
_cell.length_a   1.000
_cell.length_b   1.000
_cell.length_c   1.000
_cell.angle_alpha   90.00
_cell.angle_beta   90.00
_cell.angle_gamma   90.00
#
_symmetry.space_group_name_H-M   'P 1'
#
loop_
_entity.id
_entity.type
_entity.pdbx_description
1 polymer ?
#
loop_
_entity_poly.entity_id
_entity_poly.type
_entity_poly.pdbx_seq_one_letter_code
_entity_poly.pdbx_strand_id
1 'polypeptide(L)'
;SGPPRNAQGLTLVHDPRDSTADIIFVHGLGGSSWTTWCWRHDPSMFWPAWLQHEQGLSHFRVLTFGYNANWRGPDTTLSILDFAKGLLVRMRGYGDCESDGERPIGKV
;
A
#
# COMPACT_ATOMS: atom_id res chain seq x y z
N SER A 1 0.47 -3.25 18.63
CA SER A 1 1.76 -3.49 17.93
C SER A 1 1.77 -2.60 16.70
N GLY A 2 2.77 -1.73 16.54
CA GLY A 2 2.90 -0.92 15.33
C GLY A 2 3.20 -1.79 14.11
N PRO A 3 2.86 -1.35 12.90
CA PRO A 3 3.15 -2.12 11.69
C PRO A 3 4.67 -2.33 11.54
N PRO A 4 5.08 -3.48 10.98
CA PRO A 4 6.49 -3.82 10.85
C PRO A 4 7.23 -2.78 10.01
N ARG A 5 8.38 -2.32 10.51
CA ARG A 5 9.30 -1.48 9.74
C ARG A 5 9.69 -2.27 8.49
N ASN A 6 9.33 -1.76 7.31
CA ASN A 6 9.63 -2.34 5.98
C ASN A 6 8.75 -3.52 5.52
N ALA A 7 7.45 -3.51 5.84
CA ALA A 7 6.49 -4.42 5.24
C ALA A 7 6.60 -4.41 3.70
N GLN A 8 6.75 -5.60 3.11
CA GLN A 8 6.82 -5.80 1.65
C GLN A 8 5.45 -6.23 1.12
N GLY A 9 5.05 -5.77 -0.05
CA GLY A 9 3.73 -6.02 -0.61
C GLY A 9 2.67 -5.05 -0.14
N LEU A 10 1.41 -5.43 -0.37
CA LEU A 10 0.25 -4.62 0.00
C LEU A 10 -0.01 -4.72 1.49
N THR A 11 -0.10 -3.58 2.16
CA THR A 11 -0.52 -3.44 3.56
C THR A 11 -1.80 -2.64 3.59
N LEU A 12 -2.86 -3.19 4.18
CA LEU A 12 -4.13 -2.51 4.34
C LEU A 12 -4.03 -1.42 5.42
N VAL A 13 -4.52 -0.22 5.12
CA VAL A 13 -4.60 0.91 6.05
C VAL A 13 -6.05 1.16 6.48
N HIS A 14 -6.96 1.15 5.51
CA HIS A 14 -8.40 1.40 5.72
C HIS A 14 -9.21 0.57 4.73
N ASP A 15 -10.24 -0.12 5.20
CA ASP A 15 -11.14 -0.94 4.38
C ASP A 15 -12.61 -0.59 4.68
N PRO A 16 -13.22 0.32 3.91
CA PRO A 16 -14.64 0.59 4.05
C PRO A 16 -15.46 -0.57 3.47
N ARG A 17 -16.62 -0.84 4.09
CA ARG A 17 -17.51 -1.94 3.66
C ARG A 17 -17.99 -1.82 2.22
N ASP A 18 -18.18 -0.60 1.71
CA ASP A 18 -18.65 -0.37 0.34
C ASP A 18 -17.62 0.51 -0.38
N SER A 19 -16.40 -0.03 -0.52
CA SER A 19 -15.32 0.68 -1.19
C SER A 19 -15.64 0.92 -2.66
N THR A 20 -15.51 2.16 -3.12
CA THR A 20 -15.82 2.55 -4.51
C THR A 20 -14.59 2.57 -5.42
N ALA A 21 -13.39 2.68 -4.85
CA ALA A 21 -12.12 2.45 -5.52
C ALA A 21 -11.01 2.24 -4.49
N ASP A 22 -9.79 2.04 -5.00
CA ASP A 22 -8.58 1.80 -4.22
C ASP A 22 -7.55 2.94 -4.37
N ILE A 23 -6.97 3.37 -3.25
CA ILE A 23 -5.80 4.25 -3.23
C ILE A 23 -4.61 3.43 -2.75
N ILE A 24 -3.59 3.29 -3.59
CA ILE A 24 -2.36 2.55 -3.26
C ILE A 24 -1.19 3.53 -3.21
N PHE A 25 -0.62 3.69 -2.02
CA PHE A 25 0.58 4.49 -1.80
C PHE A 25 1.84 3.69 -2.12
N VAL A 26 2.63 4.17 -3.09
CA VAL A 26 3.91 3.56 -3.50
C VAL A 26 5.05 4.47 -3.08
N HIS A 27 5.95 4.00 -2.21
CA HIS A 27 7.09 4.79 -1.75
C HIS A 27 8.21 4.83 -2.81
N GLY A 28 9.14 5.79 -2.68
CA GLY A 28 10.32 5.90 -3.54
C GLY A 28 11.59 5.26 -2.96
N LEU A 29 12.73 5.58 -3.57
CA LEU A 29 14.06 5.11 -3.17
C LEU A 29 14.40 5.43 -1.71
N GLY A 30 15.01 4.48 -1.01
CA GLY A 30 15.36 4.59 0.41
C GLY A 30 14.17 4.68 1.38
N GLY A 31 12.94 4.61 0.87
CA GLY A 31 11.71 4.67 1.65
C GLY A 31 11.21 3.33 2.16
N SER A 32 10.08 3.36 2.85
CA SER A 32 9.31 2.16 3.21
C SER A 32 7.82 2.40 3.00
N SER A 33 7.06 1.32 2.88
CA SER A 33 5.59 1.34 2.73
C SER A 33 4.86 2.05 3.87
N TRP A 34 5.50 2.29 5.01
CA TRP A 34 4.89 2.95 6.15
C TRP A 34 5.59 4.27 6.50
N THR A 35 6.88 4.21 6.84
CA THR A 35 7.63 5.34 7.40
C THR A 35 7.86 6.49 6.42
N THR A 36 7.74 6.26 5.10
CA THR A 36 7.77 7.33 4.10
C THR A 36 6.61 8.32 4.29
N TRP A 37 5.48 7.85 4.79
CA TRP A 37 4.25 8.63 4.97
C TRP A 37 4.06 9.11 6.41
N CYS A 38 5.14 9.12 7.18
CA CYS A 38 5.16 9.56 8.56
C CYS A 38 5.89 10.89 8.68
N TRP A 39 5.31 11.87 9.36
CA TRP A 39 6.04 13.10 9.69
C TRP A 39 7.31 12.74 10.48
N ARG A 40 8.48 13.21 10.02
CA ARG A 40 9.80 12.90 10.61
C ARG A 40 10.06 11.39 10.79
N HIS A 41 9.45 10.54 9.96
CA HIS A 41 9.53 9.08 10.07
C HIS A 41 9.01 8.51 11.40
N ASP A 42 8.20 9.26 12.15
CA ASP A 42 7.55 8.79 13.37
C ASP A 42 6.32 7.92 13.02
N PRO A 43 6.31 6.61 13.30
CA PRO A 43 5.18 5.73 12.96
C PRO A 43 3.84 6.15 13.56
N SER A 44 3.83 6.93 14.64
CA SER A 44 2.59 7.46 15.24
C SER A 44 1.97 8.61 14.42
N MET A 45 2.74 9.21 13.51
CA MET A 45 2.37 10.35 12.68
C MET A 45 2.11 9.94 11.22
N PHE A 46 1.56 8.73 11.02
CA PHE A 46 1.22 8.19 9.70
C PHE A 46 -0.05 8.85 9.14
N TRP A 47 0.13 9.84 8.26
CA TRP A 47 -0.97 10.66 7.77
C TRP A 47 -1.96 9.97 6.80
N PRO A 48 -1.62 8.90 6.04
CA PRO A 48 -2.60 8.26 5.15
C PRO A 48 -3.80 7.67 5.90
N ALA A 49 -3.65 7.32 7.18
CA ALA A 49 -4.77 6.88 8.00
C ALA A 49 -5.82 7.99 8.20
N TRP A 50 -5.49 9.26 8.01
CA TRP A 50 -6.45 10.36 8.16
C TRP A 50 -7.48 10.40 7.03
N LEU A 51 -7.17 9.82 5.86
CA LEU A 51 -8.06 9.85 4.68
C LEU A 51 -9.43 9.23 4.94
N GLN A 52 -9.53 8.27 5.86
CA GLN A 52 -10.81 7.67 6.24
C GLN A 52 -11.80 8.67 6.86
N HIS A 53 -11.30 9.79 7.39
CA HIS A 53 -12.09 10.86 8.01
C HIS A 53 -12.30 12.06 7.08
N GLU A 54 -11.64 12.08 5.91
CA GLU A 54 -11.73 13.19 4.96
C GLU A 54 -12.98 13.06 4.09
N GLN A 55 -13.69 14.19 3.92
CA GLN A 55 -14.94 14.18 3.16
C GLN A 55 -14.67 13.81 1.71
N GLY A 56 -15.40 12.82 1.19
CA GLY A 56 -15.24 12.33 -0.18
C GLY A 56 -14.11 11.31 -0.36
N LEU A 57 -13.26 11.08 0.65
CA LEU A 57 -12.21 10.05 0.60
C LEU A 57 -12.48 8.83 1.50
N SER A 58 -13.42 8.95 2.44
CA SER A 58 -13.79 7.89 3.40
C SER A 58 -14.26 6.58 2.76
N HIS A 59 -14.73 6.63 1.51
CA HIS A 59 -15.24 5.50 0.74
C HIS A 59 -14.15 4.76 -0.07
N PHE A 60 -12.89 5.21 -0.04
CA PHE A 60 -11.80 4.50 -0.71
C PHE A 60 -11.13 3.51 0.24
N ARG A 61 -10.83 2.31 -0.27
CA ARG A 61 -9.90 1.40 0.42
C ARG A 61 -8.48 1.96 0.26
N VAL A 62 -7.75 2.05 1.36
CA VAL A 62 -6.40 2.62 1.38
C VAL A 62 -5.40 1.52 1.67
N LEU A 63 -4.40 1.39 0.79
CA LEU A 63 -3.30 0.46 0.94
C LEU A 63 -1.95 1.17 0.78
N THR A 64 -0.91 0.58 1.33
CA THR A 64 0.47 0.94 0.98
C THR A 64 1.17 -0.25 0.34
N PHE A 65 2.07 0.01 -0.60
CA PHE A 65 2.86 -1.02 -1.27
C PHE A 65 4.34 -0.87 -0.93
N GLY A 66 4.92 -1.96 -0.40
CA GLY A 66 6.34 -2.05 -0.11
C GLY A 66 7.11 -2.88 -1.11
N TYR A 67 8.29 -2.39 -1.51
CA TYR A 67 9.29 -3.14 -2.26
C TYR A 67 10.69 -2.86 -1.70
N ASN A 68 11.70 -3.59 -2.19
CA ASN A 68 13.09 -3.35 -1.80
C ASN A 68 13.56 -2.02 -2.41
N ALA A 69 13.49 -0.96 -1.62
CA ALA A 69 13.90 0.40 -1.98
C ALA A 69 15.40 0.67 -1.75
N ASN A 70 16.21 -0.36 -1.47
CA ASN A 70 17.65 -0.15 -1.30
C ASN A 70 18.29 0.25 -2.63
N TRP A 71 18.51 1.56 -2.80
CA TRP A 71 19.13 2.16 -3.98
C TRP A 71 20.66 2.04 -3.99
N ARG A 72 21.26 1.63 -2.86
CA ARG A 72 22.70 1.35 -2.77
C ARG A 72 22.96 -0.06 -3.33
N GLY A 73 22.85 -0.20 -4.64
CA GLY A 73 23.04 -1.43 -5.42
C GLY A 73 22.87 -1.15 -6.92
N PRO A 74 23.16 -2.11 -7.82
CA PRO A 74 22.95 -1.92 -9.25
C PRO A 74 21.46 -1.75 -9.54
N ASP A 75 21.05 -0.51 -9.79
CA ASP A 75 19.67 -0.17 -10.15
C ASP A 75 19.49 -0.41 -11.65
N THR A 76 18.58 -1.32 -12.03
CA THR A 76 18.38 -1.73 -13.43
C THR A 76 16.91 -1.63 -13.79
N THR A 77 16.57 -1.35 -15.05
CA THR A 77 15.16 -1.34 -15.50
C THR A 77 14.40 -2.63 -15.18
N LEU A 78 15.12 -3.75 -15.08
CA LEU A 78 14.57 -5.04 -14.65
C LEU A 78 14.03 -4.99 -13.20
N SER A 79 14.68 -4.26 -12.27
CA SER A 79 14.20 -4.14 -10.88
C SER A 79 12.86 -3.40 -10.79
N ILE A 80 12.72 -2.29 -11.52
CA ILE A 80 11.48 -1.51 -11.57
C ILE A 80 10.35 -2.34 -12.20
N LEU A 81 10.64 -3.07 -13.28
CA LEU A 81 9.68 -3.95 -13.92
C LEU A 81 9.22 -5.06 -12.97
N ASP A 82 10.13 -5.63 -12.19
CA ASP A 82 9.82 -6.67 -11.22
C ASP A 82 8.97 -6.14 -10.05
N PHE A 83 9.24 -4.92 -9.58
CA PHE A 83 8.40 -4.27 -8.56
C PHE A 83 6.98 -3.99 -9.10
N ALA A 84 6.87 -3.51 -10.34
CA ALA A 84 5.58 -3.26 -10.99
C ALA A 84 4.78 -4.56 -11.19
N LYS A 85 5.43 -5.63 -11.66
CA LYS A 85 4.81 -6.97 -11.75
C LYS A 85 4.39 -7.48 -10.37
N GLY A 86 5.22 -7.30 -9.35
CA GLY A 86 4.91 -7.69 -7.98
C GLY A 86 3.67 -6.98 -7.44
N LEU A 87 3.55 -5.67 -7.69
CA LEU A 87 2.34 -4.90 -7.37
C LEU A 87 1.12 -5.45 -8.12
N LEU A 88 1.22 -5.63 -9.44
CA LEU A 88 0.11 -6.13 -10.27
C LEU A 88 -0.40 -7.50 -9.80
N VAL A 89 0.50 -8.46 -9.54
CA VAL A 89 0.13 -9.79 -9.06
C VAL A 89 -0.60 -9.71 -7.73
N ARG A 90 -0.13 -8.87 -6.81
CA ARG A 90 -0.76 -8.69 -5.50
C ARG A 90 -2.12 -8.00 -5.60
N MET A 91 -2.27 -7.02 -6.50
CA MET A 91 -3.58 -6.41 -6.77
C MET A 91 -4.59 -7.44 -7.28
N ARG A 92 -4.16 -8.36 -8.14
CA ARG A 92 -5.04 -9.41 -8.68
C ARG A 92 -5.46 -10.45 -7.64
N GLY A 93 -4.57 -10.82 -6.71
CA GLY A 93 -4.88 -11.79 -5.65
C GLY A 93 -5.42 -11.19 -4.35
N TYR A 94 -5.56 -9.86 -4.28
CA TYR A 94 -6.09 -9.20 -3.10
C TYR A 94 -7.59 -9.50 -2.98
N GLY A 95 -7.98 -10.31 -2.00
CA GLY A 95 -9.37 -10.77 -1.82
C GLY A 95 -9.56 -12.29 -1.90
N ASP A 96 -8.52 -13.06 -2.27
CA ASP A 96 -8.61 -14.53 -2.38
C ASP A 96 -8.49 -15.26 -1.02
N CYS A 97 -8.26 -14.53 0.08
CA CYS A 97 -7.94 -15.11 1.40
C CYS A 97 -9.10 -15.10 2.41
N GLU A 98 -10.22 -14.42 2.13
CA GLU A 98 -11.34 -14.32 3.07
C GLU A 98 -12.62 -14.86 2.43
N SER A 99 -13.23 -15.84 3.10
CA SER A 99 -14.45 -16.55 2.69
C SER A 99 -15.74 -15.70 2.77
N ASP A 100 -15.64 -14.37 2.63
CA ASP A 100 -16.79 -13.46 2.65
C ASP A 100 -16.67 -12.41 1.54
N GLY A 101 -17.09 -12.80 0.33
CA GLY A 101 -17.32 -11.88 -0.79
C GLY A 101 -16.05 -11.35 -1.45
N GLU A 102 -15.73 -11.87 -2.63
CA GLU A 102 -14.65 -11.46 -3.53
C GLU A 102 -14.65 -9.93 -3.80
N ARG A 103 -13.74 -9.17 -3.17
CA ARG A 103 -13.50 -7.74 -3.47
C ARG A 103 -12.10 -7.49 -4.02
N PRO A 104 -11.81 -7.96 -5.24
CA PRO A 104 -10.56 -7.66 -5.92
C PRO A 104 -10.36 -6.15 -6.06
N ILE A 105 -9.08 -5.74 -6.03
CA ILE A 105 -8.69 -4.36 -6.25
C ILE A 105 -9.11 -3.91 -7.66
N GLY A 106 -9.82 -2.78 -7.75
CA GLY A 106 -10.19 -2.15 -9.02
C GLY A 106 -11.44 -2.71 -9.73
N LYS A 107 -12.39 -3.35 -9.03
CA LYS A 107 -13.73 -3.59 -9.61
C LYS A 107 -14.49 -2.26 -9.71
N VAL A 108 -14.68 -1.78 -10.95
CA VAL A 108 -15.74 -0.82 -11.33
C VAL A 108 -17.08 -1.53 -11.46
#